data_AF-A0A9X2EC26-F1
#
_entry.id   AF-A0A9X2EC26-F1
#
_cell.length_a   1.000
_cell.length_b   1.000
_cell.length_c   1.000
_cell.angle_alpha   90.00
_cell.angle_beta   90.00
_cell.angle_gamma   90.00
#
_symmetry.space_group_name_H-M   'P 1'
#
loop_
_entity.id
_entity.type
_entity.pdbx_description
1 polymer ?
#
loop_
_entity_poly.entity_id
_entity_poly.type
_entity_poly.pdbx_seq_one_letter_code
_entity_poly.pdbx_strand_id
1 'polypeptide(L)'
;MLALARRIRSWDPLRLGDSEIELIHAATHRVPIVSRAAARELLLAGKAPGTIPELVSVAAHLGTAIGASPAWSSRYLQPHRARFDVREEVIQIASHAARLQTMSVKLRSEPTGTSTTAELARSAQDAARRQLDVVWATLCRRVAALAEFASHLAQLDAELRNAGLARQALDMDDELAELMTSSVANELAAGQLQHMSDQAAGLAAAIRELVDKLHGDLETLRALAT
;
A
#
# COMPACT_ATOMS: atom_id res chain seq x y z
N MET A 1 -8.79 15.02 32.23
CA MET A 1 -7.96 13.87 31.80
C MET A 1 -8.74 12.62 31.37
N LEU A 2 -10.00 12.39 31.80
CA LEU A 2 -10.77 11.18 31.43
C LEU A 2 -11.64 11.31 30.16
N ALA A 3 -11.81 12.52 29.61
CA ALA A 3 -12.66 12.74 28.43
C ALA A 3 -11.95 12.50 27.07
N LEU A 4 -10.60 12.55 27.03
CA LEU A 4 -9.83 12.35 25.80
C LEU A 4 -9.71 10.88 25.38
N ALA A 5 -9.92 9.94 26.29
CA ALA A 5 -9.73 8.51 26.03
C ALA A 5 -10.88 7.83 25.28
N ARG A 6 -12.08 8.44 25.20
CA ARG A 6 -13.27 7.80 24.60
C ARG A 6 -13.48 8.08 23.12
N ARG A 7 -12.77 9.04 22.52
CA ARG A 7 -13.00 9.44 21.11
C ARG A 7 -12.12 8.73 20.08
N ILE A 8 -11.22 7.85 20.52
CA ILE A 8 -10.21 7.17 19.69
C ILE A 8 -10.78 5.94 18.93
N ARG A 9 -12.04 5.55 19.19
CA ARG A 9 -12.57 4.23 18.76
C ARG A 9 -13.32 4.19 17.42
N SER A 10 -13.25 5.24 16.61
CA SER A 10 -13.79 5.20 15.23
C SER A 10 -12.86 5.99 14.31
N TRP A 11 -11.89 5.32 13.68
CA TRP A 11 -11.06 5.98 12.68
C TRP A 11 -11.00 5.21 11.37
N ASP A 12 -11.24 5.98 10.31
CA ASP A 12 -11.22 5.63 8.90
C ASP A 12 -9.86 6.09 8.33
N PRO A 13 -9.02 5.19 7.79
CA PRO A 13 -7.62 5.45 7.44
C PRO A 13 -7.39 6.48 6.31
N LEU A 14 -8.44 7.05 5.72
CA LEU A 14 -8.35 7.96 4.57
C LEU A 14 -8.64 9.44 4.86
N ARG A 15 -8.93 9.82 6.11
CA ARG A 15 -9.15 11.24 6.48
C ARG A 15 -8.35 11.64 7.71
N LEU A 16 -7.25 12.35 7.51
CA LEU A 16 -6.76 13.31 8.51
C LEU A 16 -7.82 14.42 8.57
N GLY A 17 -8.57 14.49 9.66
CA GLY A 17 -9.59 15.54 9.84
C GLY A 17 -8.97 16.89 10.21
N ASP A 18 -9.67 17.98 9.91
CA ASP A 18 -9.23 19.36 10.20
C ASP A 18 -8.82 19.57 11.66
N SER A 19 -9.39 18.80 12.60
CA SER A 19 -9.07 18.83 14.03
C SER A 19 -7.70 18.23 14.41
N GLU A 20 -7.15 17.33 13.60
CA GLU A 20 -5.81 16.74 13.80
C GLU A 20 -4.73 17.62 13.18
N ILE A 21 -5.07 18.28 12.06
CA ILE A 21 -4.29 19.39 11.50
C ILE A 21 -4.26 20.53 12.52
N GLU A 22 -5.37 20.90 13.15
CA GLU A 22 -5.43 21.90 14.23
C GLU A 22 -4.61 21.53 15.47
N LEU A 23 -4.55 20.26 15.88
CA LEU A 23 -3.72 19.82 17.01
C LEU A 23 -2.21 19.91 16.71
N ILE A 24 -1.81 19.53 15.49
CA ILE A 24 -0.45 19.76 15.02
C ILE A 24 -0.21 21.27 14.93
N HIS A 25 -1.10 22.05 14.34
CA HIS A 25 -1.02 23.51 14.16
C HIS A 25 -0.94 24.27 15.50
N ALA A 26 -1.71 23.84 16.52
CA ALA A 26 -1.70 24.39 17.87
C ALA A 26 -0.39 24.06 18.62
N ALA A 27 0.23 22.90 18.34
CA ALA A 27 1.53 22.53 18.87
C ALA A 27 2.72 23.11 18.07
N THR A 28 2.54 23.45 16.79
CA THR A 28 3.60 23.82 15.82
C THR A 28 3.57 25.25 15.31
N HIS A 29 2.79 26.18 15.90
CA HIS A 29 2.73 27.61 15.52
C HIS A 29 4.08 28.37 15.43
N ARG A 30 5.23 27.73 15.72
CA ARG A 30 6.58 28.31 15.66
C ARG A 30 7.55 27.64 14.69
N VAL A 31 7.14 26.60 13.95
CA VAL A 31 8.02 25.94 12.97
C VAL A 31 7.32 25.94 11.60
N PRO A 32 7.80 26.72 10.61
CA PRO A 32 7.28 26.62 9.25
C PRO A 32 7.53 25.21 8.72
N ILE A 33 6.55 24.60 8.07
CA ILE A 33 6.69 23.27 7.44
C ILE A 33 6.98 23.50 5.96
N VAL A 34 8.06 22.92 5.43
CA VAL A 34 8.32 22.95 3.98
C VAL A 34 7.30 22.09 3.23
N SER A 35 7.05 22.39 1.96
CA SER A 35 6.01 21.69 1.19
C SER A 35 6.25 20.17 1.13
N ARG A 36 5.17 19.39 0.98
CA ARG A 36 5.26 17.93 0.83
C ARG A 36 6.15 17.52 -0.35
N ALA A 37 6.18 18.31 -1.41
CA ALA A 37 7.05 18.11 -2.58
C ALA A 37 8.53 18.28 -2.21
N ALA A 38 8.87 19.34 -1.47
CA ALA A 38 10.24 19.59 -1.02
C ALA A 38 10.74 18.51 -0.03
N ALA A 39 9.89 18.06 0.90
CA ALA A 39 10.24 16.96 1.79
C ALA A 39 10.51 15.65 1.04
N ARG A 40 9.70 15.36 0.01
CA ARG A 40 9.91 14.20 -0.86
C ARG A 40 11.21 14.32 -1.65
N GLU A 41 11.52 15.51 -2.17
CA GLU A 41 12.76 15.76 -2.91
C GLU A 41 14.00 15.55 -2.03
N LEU A 42 13.99 16.03 -0.78
CA LEU A 42 15.07 15.79 0.18
C LEU A 42 15.30 14.30 0.45
N LEU A 43 14.21 13.54 0.63
CA LEU A 43 14.26 12.10 0.81
C LEU A 43 14.83 11.39 -0.42
N LEU A 44 14.36 11.75 -1.62
CA LEU A 44 14.85 11.17 -2.88
C LEU A 44 16.32 11.52 -3.14
N ALA A 45 16.74 12.72 -2.75
CA ALA A 45 18.13 13.16 -2.86
C ALA A 45 19.05 12.52 -1.80
N GLY A 46 18.51 11.74 -0.86
CA GLY A 46 19.27 11.17 0.26
C GLY A 46 19.89 12.22 1.19
N LYS A 47 19.38 13.46 1.15
CA LYS A 47 19.91 14.56 1.95
C LYS A 47 19.25 14.55 3.33
N ALA A 48 20.08 14.57 4.37
CA ALA A 48 19.59 14.81 5.72
C ALA A 48 18.94 16.20 5.80
N PRO A 49 17.86 16.37 6.58
CA PRO A 49 17.26 17.68 6.80
C PRO A 49 18.31 18.62 7.42
N GLY A 50 18.53 19.77 6.78
CA GLY A 50 19.48 20.78 7.23
C GLY A 50 18.87 21.79 8.20
N THR A 51 17.54 21.87 8.24
CA THR A 51 16.80 22.83 9.07
C THR A 51 15.67 22.16 9.85
N ILE A 52 15.27 22.76 10.99
CA ILE A 52 14.14 22.29 11.80
C ILE A 52 12.84 22.17 10.97
N PRO A 53 12.46 23.16 10.14
CA PRO A 53 11.37 23.06 9.16
C PRO A 53 11.41 21.82 8.26
N GLU A 54 12.58 21.53 7.68
CA GLU A 54 12.77 20.36 6.82
C GLU A 54 12.59 19.06 7.60
N LEU A 55 13.18 18.97 8.79
CA LEU A 55 13.09 17.78 9.63
C LEU A 55 11.65 17.42 9.97
N VAL A 56 10.85 18.41 10.38
CA VAL A 56 9.43 18.22 10.72
C VAL A 56 8.63 17.82 9.49
N SER A 57 8.88 18.44 8.33
CA SER A 57 8.17 18.09 7.09
C SER A 57 8.49 16.69 6.60
N VAL A 58 9.76 16.29 6.66
CA VAL A 58 10.20 14.92 6.33
C VAL A 58 9.52 13.91 7.27
N ALA A 59 9.51 14.17 8.58
CA ALA A 59 8.83 13.30 9.55
C ALA A 59 7.33 13.15 9.24
N ALA A 60 6.64 14.25 8.94
CA ALA A 60 5.23 14.24 8.59
C ALA A 60 4.95 13.48 7.28
N HIS A 61 5.82 13.65 6.27
CA HIS A 61 5.72 12.93 5.01
C HIS A 61 5.88 11.41 5.23
N LEU A 62 6.89 11.01 6.00
CA LEU A 62 7.15 9.62 6.34
C LEU A 62 6.00 9.01 7.14
N GLY A 63 5.48 9.72 8.15
CA GLY A 63 4.33 9.26 8.92
C GLY A 63 3.10 9.02 8.04
N THR A 64 2.85 9.91 7.07
CA THR A 64 1.77 9.73 6.08
C THR A 64 2.02 8.51 5.19
N ALA A 65 3.25 8.33 4.68
CA ALA A 65 3.61 7.22 3.81
C ALA A 65 3.48 5.87 4.53
N ILE A 66 3.97 5.78 5.77
CA ILE A 66 3.83 4.61 6.62
C ILE A 66 2.36 4.31 6.89
N GLY A 67 1.57 5.32 7.26
CA GLY A 67 0.13 5.18 7.53
C GLY A 67 -0.66 4.66 6.32
N ALA A 68 -0.25 5.03 5.10
CA ALA A 68 -0.88 4.60 3.86
C ALA A 68 -0.40 3.23 3.33
N SER A 69 0.60 2.60 3.96
CA SER A 69 1.16 1.33 3.50
C SER A 69 0.18 0.15 3.74
N PRO A 70 -0.15 -0.65 2.71
CA PRO A 70 -0.89 -1.91 2.86
C PRO A 70 -0.24 -2.89 3.85
N ALA A 71 1.08 -2.99 3.85
CA ALA A 71 1.86 -3.81 4.76
C ALA A 71 1.68 -3.33 6.20
N TRP A 72 1.75 -2.02 6.42
CA TRP A 72 1.52 -1.44 7.74
C TRP A 72 0.12 -1.69 8.26
N SER A 73 -0.91 -1.73 7.41
CA SER A 73 -2.30 -2.04 7.80
C SER A 73 -2.61 -3.54 7.86
N SER A 74 -1.73 -4.39 7.34
CA SER A 74 -1.93 -5.85 7.31
C SER A 74 -2.04 -6.50 8.70
N ARG A 75 -2.60 -7.71 8.77
CA ARG A 75 -2.63 -8.49 10.02
C ARG A 75 -1.23 -8.85 10.54
N TYR A 76 -0.25 -8.99 9.65
CA TYR A 76 1.10 -9.41 10.02
C TYR A 76 1.81 -8.39 10.90
N LEU A 77 1.53 -7.11 10.71
CA LEU A 77 2.10 -6.02 11.53
C LEU A 77 1.18 -5.53 12.64
N GLN A 78 0.07 -6.22 12.92
CA GLN A 78 -0.83 -5.84 14.03
C GLN A 78 -0.12 -5.76 15.39
N PRO A 79 0.77 -6.72 15.78
CA PRO A 79 1.51 -6.61 17.03
C PRO A 79 2.44 -5.39 17.09
N HIS A 80 2.97 -4.97 15.94
CA HIS A 80 3.82 -3.79 15.82
C HIS A 80 3.00 -2.51 15.97
N ARG A 81 1.82 -2.42 15.34
CA ARG A 81 0.89 -1.29 15.51
C ARG A 81 0.41 -1.12 16.95
N ALA A 82 0.30 -2.21 17.72
CA ALA A 82 -0.07 -2.13 19.13
C ALA A 82 1.04 -1.52 20.00
N ARG A 83 2.30 -1.60 19.57
CA ARG A 83 3.48 -1.11 20.31
C ARG A 83 3.99 0.24 19.83
N PHE A 84 3.72 0.57 18.57
CA PHE A 84 4.26 1.74 17.92
C PHE A 84 3.15 2.52 17.20
N ASP A 85 2.91 3.73 17.70
CA ASP A 85 2.02 4.71 17.07
C ASP A 85 2.86 5.72 16.27
N VAL A 86 2.82 5.56 14.95
CA VAL A 86 3.54 6.40 13.99
C VAL A 86 3.12 7.87 14.11
N ARG A 87 1.85 8.13 14.43
CA ARG A 87 1.33 9.49 14.55
C ARG A 87 1.90 10.15 15.79
N GLU A 88 1.87 9.45 16.92
CA GLU A 88 2.45 9.94 18.17
C GLU A 88 3.95 10.23 18.00
N GLU A 89 4.68 9.35 17.29
CA GLU A 89 6.10 9.57 17.01
C GLU A 89 6.35 10.86 16.23
N VAL A 90 5.57 11.13 15.16
CA VAL A 90 5.68 12.38 14.39
C VAL A 90 5.35 13.61 15.25
N ILE A 91 4.31 13.53 16.08
CA ILE A 91 3.92 14.62 17.00
C ILE A 91 5.06 14.92 17.99
N GLN A 92 5.68 13.88 18.56
CA GLN A 92 6.79 14.04 19.48
C GLN A 92 8.02 14.65 18.81
N ILE A 93 8.34 14.22 17.58
CA ILE A 93 9.43 14.82 16.79
C ILE A 93 9.16 16.31 16.56
N ALA A 94 7.96 16.68 16.10
CA ALA A 94 7.58 18.06 15.85
C ALA A 94 7.63 18.92 17.12
N SER A 95 7.11 18.41 18.23
CA SER A 95 7.12 19.07 19.53
C SER A 95 8.55 19.33 20.04
N HIS A 96 9.43 18.32 19.96
CA HIS A 96 10.83 18.46 20.34
C HIS A 96 11.58 19.44 19.42
N ALA A 97 11.30 19.42 18.12
CA ALA A 97 11.90 20.36 17.17
C ALA A 97 11.46 21.82 17.46
N ALA A 98 10.19 22.05 17.80
CA ALA A 98 9.69 23.37 18.19
C ALA A 98 10.32 23.89 19.50
N ARG A 99 10.54 23.00 20.47
CA ARG A 99 11.26 23.33 21.72
C ARG A 99 12.72 23.68 21.43
N LEU A 100 13.39 22.89 20.58
CA LEU A 100 14.76 23.14 20.13
C LEU A 100 14.87 24.51 19.44
N GLN A 101 13.95 24.84 18.53
CA GLN A 101 13.90 26.16 17.86
C GLN A 101 13.77 27.29 18.89
N THR A 102 12.84 27.14 19.85
CA THR A 102 12.61 28.15 20.89
C THR A 102 13.85 28.37 21.76
N MET A 103 14.55 27.29 22.16
CA MET A 103 15.78 27.39 22.95
C MET A 103 16.93 27.98 22.13
N SER A 104 17.05 27.62 20.86
CA SER A 104 18.07 28.16 19.94
C SER A 104 17.93 29.66 19.74
N VAL A 105 16.69 30.16 19.64
CA VAL A 105 16.40 31.62 19.56
C VAL A 105 16.84 32.34 20.85
N LYS A 106 16.62 31.74 22.02
CA LYS A 106 17.06 32.33 23.31
C LYS A 106 18.57 32.44 23.44
N LEU A 107 19.34 31.54 22.80
CA LEU A 107 20.80 31.51 22.82
C LEU A 107 21.45 32.34 21.69
N ARG A 108 20.67 33.11 20.94
CA ARG A 108 21.18 33.96 19.84
C ARG A 108 21.86 35.22 20.35
N SER A 109 21.44 35.76 21.50
CA SER A 109 22.03 36.95 22.09
C SER A 109 23.36 36.61 22.77
N GLU A 110 24.45 37.20 22.31
CA GLU A 110 25.79 36.91 22.80
C GLU A 110 26.16 37.84 23.99
N PRO A 111 26.75 37.31 25.08
CA PRO A 111 27.19 38.13 26.21
C PRO A 111 28.29 39.10 25.78
N THR A 112 28.10 40.39 26.07
CA THR A 112 29.04 41.45 25.72
C THR A 112 30.00 41.78 26.88
N GLY A 113 31.16 42.32 26.54
CA GLY A 113 32.18 42.77 27.51
C GLY A 113 33.19 41.71 27.95
N THR A 114 34.12 42.13 28.81
CA THR A 114 35.28 41.34 29.27
C THR A 114 35.28 41.06 30.77
N SER A 115 34.16 41.31 31.45
CA SER A 115 34.06 40.98 32.88
C SER A 115 34.03 39.46 33.09
N THR A 116 34.42 39.01 34.28
CA THR A 116 34.32 37.60 34.69
C THR A 116 32.88 37.07 34.54
N THR A 117 31.86 37.92 34.77
CA THR A 117 30.45 37.59 34.54
C THR A 117 30.15 37.35 33.05
N ALA A 118 30.74 38.14 32.15
CA ALA A 118 30.58 37.97 30.71
C ALA A 118 31.25 36.66 30.22
N GLU A 119 32.42 36.31 30.76
CA GLU A 119 33.09 35.04 30.47
C GLU A 119 32.29 33.83 30.96
N LEU A 120 31.76 33.89 32.18
CA LEU A 120 30.90 32.84 32.73
C LEU A 120 29.62 32.68 31.88
N ALA A 121 29.01 33.78 31.45
CA ALA A 121 27.84 33.74 30.59
C ALA A 121 28.15 33.10 29.23
N ARG A 122 29.30 33.41 28.61
CA ARG A 122 29.75 32.77 27.35
C ARG A 122 29.93 31.27 27.54
N SER A 123 30.66 30.85 28.58
CA SER A 123 30.86 29.43 28.89
C SER A 123 29.55 28.67 29.10
N ALA A 124 28.58 29.30 29.78
CA ALA A 124 27.26 28.71 30.00
C ALA A 124 26.46 28.58 28.69
N GLN A 125 26.50 29.59 27.81
CA GLN A 125 25.85 29.52 26.50
C GLN A 125 26.49 28.46 25.60
N ASP A 126 27.81 28.33 25.59
CA ASP A 126 28.51 27.31 24.79
C ASP A 126 28.15 25.89 25.25
N ALA A 127 28.06 25.67 26.57
CA ALA A 127 27.58 24.42 27.11
C ALA A 127 26.14 24.11 26.68
N ALA A 128 25.25 25.10 26.72
CA ALA A 128 23.87 24.95 26.27
C ALA A 128 23.77 24.67 24.76
N ARG A 129 24.57 25.33 23.92
CA ARG A 129 24.63 25.07 22.47
C ARG A 129 25.02 23.62 22.17
N ARG A 130 26.07 23.10 22.82
CA ARG A 130 26.48 21.70 22.68
C ARG A 130 25.36 20.72 23.07
N GLN A 131 24.58 21.03 24.10
CA GLN A 131 23.43 20.21 24.48
C GLN A 131 22.33 20.24 23.42
N LEU A 132 22.05 21.41 22.83
CA LEU A 132 21.07 21.53 21.74
C LEU A 132 21.52 20.77 20.49
N ASP A 133 22.81 20.73 20.17
CA ASP A 133 23.35 19.93 19.06
C ASP A 133 23.10 18.43 19.24
N VAL A 134 23.21 17.93 20.49
CA VAL A 134 22.88 16.52 20.81
C VAL A 134 21.39 16.24 20.61
N VAL A 135 20.51 17.18 20.98
CA VAL A 135 19.06 17.07 20.76
C VAL A 135 18.76 17.05 19.26
N TRP A 136 19.38 17.95 18.49
CA TRP A 136 19.25 17.99 17.03
C TRP A 136 19.67 16.65 16.39
N ALA A 137 20.86 16.15 16.72
CA ALA A 137 21.35 14.87 16.21
C ALA A 137 20.42 13.70 16.56
N THR A 138 19.79 13.72 17.74
CA THR A 138 18.81 12.71 18.15
C THR A 138 17.53 12.77 17.31
N LEU A 139 17.02 13.98 17.02
CA LEU A 139 15.87 14.14 16.13
C LEU A 139 16.18 13.65 14.72
N CYS A 140 17.36 13.97 14.17
CA CYS A 140 17.78 13.48 12.87
C CYS A 140 17.83 11.94 12.82
N ARG A 141 18.37 11.29 13.87
CA ARG A 141 18.38 9.82 13.96
C ARG A 141 16.98 9.21 13.99
N ARG A 142 16.04 9.81 14.73
CA ARG A 142 14.64 9.35 14.77
C ARG A 142 13.98 9.43 13.39
N VAL A 143 14.16 10.55 12.70
CA VAL A 143 13.62 10.72 11.33
C VAL A 143 14.28 9.76 10.33
N ALA A 144 15.58 9.50 10.47
CA ALA A 144 16.26 8.50 9.65
C ALA A 144 15.71 7.08 9.89
N ALA A 145 15.45 6.72 11.16
CA ALA A 145 14.83 5.43 11.50
C ALA A 145 13.40 5.31 10.93
N LEU A 146 12.62 6.40 10.93
CA LEU A 146 11.31 6.43 10.25
C LEU A 146 11.45 6.23 8.74
N ALA A 147 12.48 6.81 8.11
CA ALA A 147 12.73 6.66 6.68
C ALA A 147 13.10 5.21 6.32
N GLU A 148 13.97 4.60 7.12
CA GLU A 148 14.35 3.20 6.98
C GLU A 148 13.14 2.27 7.17
N PHE A 149 12.32 2.53 8.19
CA PHE A 149 11.09 1.77 8.41
C PHE A 149 10.10 1.89 7.24
N ALA A 150 9.93 3.10 6.68
CA ALA A 150 9.11 3.32 5.50
C ALA A 150 9.66 2.56 4.27
N SER A 151 10.97 2.47 4.12
CA SER A 151 11.62 1.70 3.05
C SER A 151 11.33 0.19 3.18
N HIS A 152 11.47 -0.36 4.38
CA HIS A 152 11.13 -1.77 4.66
C HIS A 152 9.64 -2.06 4.41
N LEU A 153 8.75 -1.13 4.75
CA LEU A 153 7.33 -1.26 4.43
C LEU A 153 7.07 -1.27 2.93
N ALA A 154 7.74 -0.42 2.16
CA ALA A 154 7.60 -0.41 0.70
C ALA A 154 8.07 -1.72 0.05
N GLN A 155 9.13 -2.34 0.59
CA GLN A 155 9.56 -3.68 0.17
C GLN A 155 8.50 -4.73 0.52
N LEU A 156 7.98 -4.71 1.75
CA LEU A 156 6.93 -5.64 2.18
C LEU A 156 5.62 -5.46 1.39
N ASP A 157 5.30 -4.23 0.99
CA ASP A 157 4.18 -3.94 0.10
C ASP A 157 4.33 -4.62 -1.26
N ALA A 158 5.56 -4.66 -1.80
CA ALA A 158 5.85 -5.37 -3.03
C ALA A 158 5.71 -6.90 -2.85
N GLU A 159 6.23 -7.44 -1.76
CA GLU A 159 6.11 -8.87 -1.44
C GLU A 159 4.65 -9.30 -1.23
N LEU A 160 3.84 -8.51 -0.53
CA LEU A 160 2.42 -8.80 -0.35
C LEU A 160 1.65 -8.76 -1.66
N ARG A 161 1.97 -7.82 -2.57
CA ARG A 161 1.39 -7.79 -3.91
C ARG A 161 1.79 -9.04 -4.72
N ASN A 162 3.08 -9.40 -4.71
CA ASN A 162 3.57 -10.58 -5.42
C ASN A 162 2.94 -11.87 -4.89
N ALA A 163 2.81 -12.01 -3.56
CA ALA A 163 2.12 -13.13 -2.95
C ALA A 163 0.63 -13.20 -3.35
N GLY A 164 -0.03 -12.05 -3.46
CA GLY A 164 -1.40 -11.97 -3.96
C GLY A 164 -1.53 -12.44 -5.42
N LEU A 165 -0.63 -11.98 -6.29
CA LEU A 165 -0.58 -12.39 -7.70
C LEU A 165 -0.25 -13.88 -7.86
N ALA A 166 0.70 -14.40 -7.07
CA ALA A 166 1.04 -15.82 -7.08
C ALA A 166 -0.15 -16.69 -6.66
N ARG A 167 -0.89 -16.27 -5.63
CA ARG A 167 -2.11 -16.97 -5.22
C ARG A 167 -3.18 -16.95 -6.32
N GLN A 168 -3.40 -15.79 -6.94
CA GLN A 168 -4.35 -15.68 -8.05
C GLN A 168 -3.96 -16.56 -9.24
N ALA A 169 -2.66 -16.67 -9.55
CA ALA A 169 -2.18 -17.54 -10.61
C ALA A 169 -2.46 -19.03 -10.30
N LEU A 170 -2.21 -19.46 -9.05
CA LEU A 170 -2.51 -20.83 -8.62
C LEU A 170 -4.01 -21.13 -8.67
N ASP A 171 -4.85 -20.20 -8.20
CA ASP A 171 -6.31 -20.35 -8.25
C ASP A 171 -6.80 -20.44 -9.72
N MET A 172 -6.16 -19.72 -10.66
CA MET A 172 -6.48 -19.75 -12.09
C MET A 172 -5.98 -21.02 -12.79
N ASP A 173 -4.87 -21.61 -12.34
CA ASP A 173 -4.39 -22.90 -12.86
C ASP A 173 -5.40 -24.03 -12.59
N ASP A 174 -6.06 -24.00 -11.42
CA ASP A 174 -7.12 -24.95 -11.07
C ASP A 174 -8.34 -24.78 -12.00
N GLU A 175 -8.79 -23.55 -12.25
CA GLU A 175 -9.90 -23.26 -13.19
C GLU A 175 -9.55 -23.67 -14.64
N LEU A 176 -8.31 -23.46 -15.07
CA LEU A 176 -7.83 -23.89 -16.39
C LEU A 176 -7.81 -25.41 -16.52
N ALA A 177 -7.42 -26.14 -15.47
CA ALA A 177 -7.48 -27.60 -15.45
C ALA A 177 -8.92 -28.13 -15.59
N GLU A 178 -9.88 -27.47 -14.94
CA GLU A 178 -11.31 -27.78 -15.10
C GLU A 178 -11.81 -27.50 -16.52
N LEU A 179 -11.46 -26.35 -17.11
CA LEU A 179 -11.81 -26.00 -18.49
C LEU A 179 -11.21 -26.98 -19.50
N MET A 180 -9.95 -27.38 -19.34
CA MET A 180 -9.30 -28.37 -20.19
C MET A 180 -10.01 -29.73 -20.12
N THR A 181 -10.39 -30.16 -18.91
CA THR A 181 -11.15 -31.41 -18.70
C THR A 181 -12.52 -31.33 -19.39
N SER A 182 -13.23 -30.20 -19.27
CA SER A 182 -14.50 -29.97 -19.94
C SER A 182 -14.35 -29.96 -21.47
N SER A 183 -13.28 -29.35 -22.01
CA SER A 183 -13.03 -29.31 -23.45
C SER A 183 -12.83 -30.70 -24.04
N VAL A 184 -12.09 -31.59 -23.34
CA VAL A 184 -11.91 -32.98 -23.78
C VAL A 184 -13.25 -33.74 -23.78
N ALA A 185 -14.08 -33.55 -22.75
CA ALA A 185 -15.41 -34.15 -22.69
C ALA A 185 -16.31 -33.64 -23.84
N ASN A 186 -16.24 -32.35 -24.16
CA ASN A 186 -16.99 -31.74 -25.26
C ASN A 186 -16.51 -32.26 -26.63
N GLU A 187 -15.21 -32.45 -26.82
CA GLU A 187 -14.65 -33.01 -28.06
C GLU A 187 -15.12 -34.46 -28.28
N LEU A 188 -15.11 -35.29 -27.23
CA LEU A 188 -15.66 -36.66 -27.28
C LEU A 188 -17.15 -36.66 -27.62
N ALA A 189 -17.93 -35.78 -26.99
CA ALA A 189 -19.37 -35.64 -27.26
C ALA A 189 -19.64 -35.16 -28.70
N ALA A 190 -18.84 -34.22 -29.21
CA ALA A 190 -18.93 -33.77 -30.59
C ALA A 190 -18.62 -34.90 -31.58
N GLY A 191 -17.57 -35.69 -31.31
CA GLY A 191 -17.26 -36.89 -32.11
C GLY A 191 -18.38 -37.92 -32.11
N GLN A 192 -19.02 -38.16 -30.95
CA GLN A 192 -20.18 -39.05 -30.85
C GLN A 192 -21.38 -38.54 -31.65
N LEU A 193 -21.69 -37.25 -31.55
CA LEU A 193 -22.78 -36.63 -32.31
C LEU A 193 -22.53 -36.72 -33.81
N GLN A 194 -21.29 -36.51 -34.25
CA GLN A 194 -20.93 -36.64 -35.66
C GLN A 194 -21.08 -38.08 -36.14
N HIS A 195 -20.63 -39.06 -35.35
CA HIS A 195 -20.84 -40.47 -35.66
C HIS A 195 -22.34 -40.85 -35.74
N MET A 196 -23.16 -40.37 -34.81
CA MET A 196 -24.60 -40.58 -34.84
C MET A 196 -25.26 -39.91 -36.05
N SER A 197 -24.77 -38.74 -36.46
CA SER A 197 -25.24 -38.05 -37.67
C SER A 197 -24.94 -38.86 -38.92
N ASP A 198 -23.73 -39.42 -39.02
CA ASP A 198 -23.33 -40.29 -40.13
C ASP A 198 -24.19 -41.57 -40.19
N GLN A 199 -24.45 -42.19 -39.03
CA GLN A 199 -25.35 -43.35 -38.92
C GLN A 199 -26.78 -43.01 -39.36
N ALA A 200 -27.31 -41.87 -38.93
CA ALA A 200 -28.65 -41.42 -39.31
C ALA A 200 -28.75 -41.14 -40.82
N ALA A 201 -27.72 -40.53 -41.41
CA ALA A 201 -27.63 -40.30 -42.85
C ALA A 201 -27.58 -41.63 -43.62
N GLY A 202 -26.79 -42.60 -43.15
CA GLY A 202 -26.74 -43.96 -43.71
C GLY A 202 -28.09 -44.68 -43.65
N LEU A 203 -28.78 -44.61 -42.50
CA LEU A 203 -30.11 -45.21 -42.33
C LEU A 203 -31.15 -44.55 -43.26
N ALA A 204 -31.12 -43.23 -43.40
CA ALA A 204 -32.00 -42.51 -44.31
C ALA A 204 -31.74 -42.87 -45.78
N ALA A 205 -30.49 -43.16 -46.16
CA ALA A 205 -30.17 -43.68 -47.49
C ALA A 205 -30.75 -45.10 -47.71
N ALA A 206 -30.56 -46.01 -46.75
CA ALA A 206 -31.08 -47.37 -46.83
C ALA A 206 -32.62 -47.42 -46.90
N ILE A 207 -33.32 -46.56 -46.14
CA ILE A 207 -34.79 -46.45 -46.21
C ILE A 207 -35.23 -45.97 -47.59
N ARG A 208 -34.55 -44.98 -48.18
CA ARG A 208 -34.87 -44.50 -49.54
C ARG A 208 -34.69 -45.60 -50.59
N GLU A 209 -33.60 -46.36 -50.50
CA GLU A 209 -33.37 -47.51 -51.39
C GLU A 209 -34.47 -48.58 -51.27
N LEU A 210 -34.89 -48.90 -50.03
CA LEU A 210 -35.99 -49.83 -49.79
C LEU A 210 -37.32 -49.31 -50.38
N VAL A 211 -37.62 -48.03 -50.20
CA VAL A 211 -38.84 -47.40 -50.75
C VAL A 211 -38.81 -47.42 -52.28
N ASP A 212 -37.68 -47.06 -52.90
CA ASP A 212 -37.53 -47.08 -54.36
C ASP A 212 -37.69 -48.49 -54.93
N LYS A 213 -37.11 -49.50 -54.25
CA LYS A 213 -37.26 -50.90 -54.63
C LYS A 213 -38.72 -51.36 -54.54
N LEU A 214 -39.40 -51.06 -53.43
CA LEU A 214 -40.82 -51.37 -53.27
C LEU A 214 -41.69 -50.70 -54.33
N HIS A 215 -41.38 -49.46 -54.68
CA HIS A 215 -42.10 -48.73 -55.74
C HIS A 215 -41.90 -49.40 -57.11
N GLY A 216 -40.66 -49.81 -57.42
CA GLY A 216 -40.35 -50.58 -58.63
C GLY A 216 -41.09 -51.91 -58.68
N ASP A 217 -41.07 -52.68 -57.59
CA ASP A 217 -41.77 -53.98 -57.49
C ASP A 217 -43.29 -53.81 -57.72
N LEU A 218 -43.89 -52.76 -57.16
CA LEU A 218 -45.32 -52.45 -57.35
C LEU A 218 -45.67 -52.08 -58.81
N GLU A 219 -44.86 -51.26 -59.47
CA GLU A 219 -45.05 -50.93 -60.89
C GLU A 219 -44.91 -52.18 -61.77
N THR A 220 -43.97 -53.07 -61.42
CA THR A 220 -43.79 -54.35 -62.13
C THR A 220 -45.02 -55.25 -61.99
N LEU A 221 -45.58 -55.39 -60.77
CA LEU A 221 -46.81 -56.13 -60.53
C LEU A 221 -48.01 -55.52 -61.25
N ARG A 222 -48.08 -54.18 -61.34
CA ARG A 222 -49.14 -53.48 -62.05
C ARG A 222 -49.10 -53.75 -63.55
N ALA A 223 -47.90 -53.77 -64.14
CA ALA A 223 -47.71 -54.07 -65.57
C ALA A 223 -48.07 -55.52 -65.94
N LEU A 224 -47.95 -56.46 -64.99
CA LEU A 224 -48.32 -57.87 -65.18
C LEU A 224 -49.84 -58.14 -65.04
N ALA A 225 -50.60 -57.19 -64.48
CA ALA A 225 -52.04 -57.32 -64.26
C ALA A 225 -52.91 -56.72 -65.38
N THR A 226 -52.28 -56.16 -66.42
CA THR A 226 -52.91 -55.65 -67.66
C THR A 226 -52.57 -56.53 -68.84
#